data_AF-A0AAV0WMP4-F1
#
_entry.id   AF-A0AAV0WMP4-F1
#
_cell.length_a   1.000
_cell.length_b   1.000
_cell.length_c   1.000
_cell.angle_alpha   90.00
_cell.angle_beta   90.00
_cell.angle_gamma   90.00
#
_symmetry.space_group_name_H-M   'P 1'
#
loop_
_entity.id
_entity.type
_entity.pdbx_description
1 polymer ?
#
loop_
_entity_poly.entity_id
_entity_poly.type
_entity_poly.pdbx_seq_one_letter_code
_entity_poly.pdbx_strand_id
1 'polypeptide(L)' 'MNETEILKKDGGIPTTLRTTKEQWDQSNSWPLLQYIAVMLLENTGHKDAKILVSEIASKICFDRTEFIKPVKKD' A
#
# COMPACT_ATOMS: atom_id res chain seq x y z
N MET A 1 9.36 -7.83 8.48
CA MET A 1 9.88 -6.51 8.07
C MET A 1 9.95 -5.61 9.30
N ASN A 2 10.81 -4.59 9.34
CA ASN A 2 10.82 -3.62 10.44
C ASN A 2 9.81 -2.48 10.18
N GLU A 3 9.19 -1.93 11.23
CA GLU A 3 8.07 -0.97 11.11
C GLU A 3 8.45 0.30 10.36
N THR A 4 9.69 0.75 10.52
CA THR A 4 10.24 1.95 9.84
C THR A 4 10.45 1.77 8.34
N GLU A 5 10.43 0.53 7.85
CA GLU A 5 10.71 0.20 6.45
C GLU A 5 9.44 -0.09 5.64
N ILE A 6 8.26 -0.09 6.28
CA ILE A 6 6.98 -0.47 5.65
C ILE A 6 6.72 0.34 4.38
N LEU A 7 6.88 1.66 4.44
CA LEU A 7 6.59 2.55 3.31
C LEU A 7 7.69 2.55 2.25
N LYS A 8 8.87 1.99 2.56
CA LYS A 8 9.99 1.93 1.61
C LYS A 8 9.80 0.84 0.55
N LYS A 9 9.00 -0.19 0.83
CA LYS A 9 8.67 -1.24 -0.15
C LYS A 9 7.61 -0.80 -1.15
N ASP A 10 7.74 -1.28 -2.37
CA ASP A 10 6.77 -1.11 -3.45
C ASP A 10 5.50 -1.94 -3.20
N GLY A 11 4.39 -1.60 -3.85
CA GLY A 11 3.08 -2.25 -3.62
C GLY A 11 2.25 -1.71 -2.45
N GLY A 12 2.74 -0.74 -1.67
CA GLY A 12 2.02 -0.15 -0.54
C GLY A 12 2.16 -0.94 0.77
N ILE A 13 1.21 -0.80 1.68
CA ILE A 13 1.29 -1.39 3.03
C ILE A 13 1.06 -2.91 2.96
N PRO A 14 1.99 -3.76 3.44
CA PRO A 14 1.81 -5.20 3.42
C PRO A 14 0.67 -5.61 4.36
N THR A 15 0.01 -6.72 4.04
CA THR A 15 -1.12 -7.24 4.82
C THR A 15 -0.74 -7.52 6.28
N THR A 16 0.48 -8.02 6.50
CA THR A 16 1.07 -8.23 7.82
C THR A 16 2.58 -8.00 7.76
N LEU A 17 3.25 -7.99 8.92
CA LEU A 17 4.71 -7.99 9.01
C LEU A 17 5.32 -9.40 9.04
N ARG A 18 4.47 -10.43 9.00
CA ARG A 18 4.87 -11.84 9.06
C ARG A 18 5.18 -12.34 7.66
N THR A 19 6.33 -12.97 7.50
CA THR A 19 6.71 -13.62 6.24
C THR A 19 6.22 -15.07 6.26
N THR A 20 5.24 -15.37 5.42
CA THR A 20 4.80 -16.76 5.15
C THR A 20 4.62 -16.94 3.65
N LYS A 21 4.06 -18.08 3.22
CA LYS A 21 3.63 -18.31 1.83
C LYS A 21 2.13 -18.07 1.63
N GLU A 22 1.44 -17.54 2.65
CA GLU A 22 0.01 -17.28 2.60
C GLU A 22 -0.31 -15.97 1.90
N GLN A 23 -1.49 -15.93 1.28
CA GLN A 23 -1.95 -14.78 0.52
C GLN A 23 -2.15 -13.52 1.38
N TRP A 24 -2.47 -13.71 2.66
CA TRP A 24 -2.78 -12.65 3.64
C TRP A 24 -1.60 -12.27 4.53
N ASP A 25 -0.38 -12.54 4.08
CA ASP A 25 0.85 -12.20 4.80
C ASP A 25 1.81 -11.42 3.88
N GLN A 26 2.92 -10.95 4.46
CA GLN A 26 3.98 -10.30 3.70
C GLN A 26 4.50 -11.23 2.58
N SER A 27 4.66 -10.78 1.33
CA SER A 27 4.72 -9.40 0.82
C SER A 27 3.47 -8.89 0.11
N ASN A 28 2.32 -9.53 0.27
CA ASN A 28 1.12 -9.12 -0.46
C ASN A 28 0.49 -7.87 0.15
N SER A 29 0.02 -6.99 -0.73
CA SER A 29 -0.69 -5.77 -0.40
C SER A 29 -2.01 -5.75 -1.18
N TRP A 30 -3.13 -5.63 -0.47
CA TRP A 30 -4.47 -5.69 -1.07
C TRP A 30 -5.06 -4.30 -1.30
N PRO A 31 -5.60 -3.98 -2.50
CA PRO A 31 -6.21 -2.68 -2.79
C PRO A 31 -7.27 -2.24 -1.78
N LEU A 32 -8.10 -3.18 -1.31
CA LEU A 32 -9.14 -2.90 -0.31
C LEU A 32 -8.55 -2.46 1.04
N LEU A 33 -7.50 -3.14 1.50
CA LEU A 33 -6.84 -2.82 2.77
C LEU A 33 -6.14 -1.46 2.70
N GLN A 34 -5.55 -1.14 1.53
CA GLN A 34 -4.97 0.19 1.30
C GLN A 34 -6.02 1.29 1.40
N TYR A 35 -7.18 1.10 0.75
CA TYR A 35 -8.27 2.08 0.77
C TYR A 35 -8.79 2.33 2.19
N ILE A 36 -9.02 1.26 2.96
CA ILE A 36 -9.47 1.36 4.35
C ILE A 36 -8.43 2.13 5.19
N ALA A 37 -7.14 1.81 5.07
CA ALA A 37 -6.09 2.49 5.81
C ALA A 37 -6.03 3.99 5.50
N VAL A 38 -6.06 4.35 4.21
CA VAL A 38 -6.07 5.76 3.76
C VAL A 38 -7.28 6.51 4.30
N MET A 39 -8.49 5.95 4.16
CA MET A 39 -9.72 6.59 4.61
C MET A 39 -9.76 6.76 6.13
N LEU A 40 -9.29 5.79 6.89
CA LEU A 40 -9.25 5.89 8.35
C LEU A 40 -8.27 6.96 8.81
N LEU A 41 -7.05 6.98 8.27
CA LEU A 41 -6.02 7.97 8.62
C LEU A 41 -6.44 9.39 8.27
N GLU A 42 -7.05 9.60 7.10
CA GLU A 42 -7.54 10.90 6.63
C GLU A 42 -8.62 11.47 7.58
N ASN A 43 -9.46 10.59 8.13
CA ASN A 43 -10.57 10.94 9.01
C ASN A 43 -10.17 11.15 10.49
N THR A 44 -8.91 10.92 10.86
CA THR A 44 -8.47 11.11 12.26
C THR A 44 -8.37 12.57 12.69
N GLY A 45 -8.27 13.51 11.74
CA GLY A 45 -8.03 14.93 12.02
C GLY A 45 -6.59 15.26 12.46
N HIS A 46 -5.72 14.27 12.63
CA HIS A 46 -4.30 14.48 12.95
C HIS A 46 -3.52 14.94 11.70
N LYS A 47 -2.74 16.02 11.84
CA LYS A 47 -1.95 16.58 10.73
C LYS A 47 -0.94 15.59 10.16
N ASP A 48 -0.22 14.90 11.05
CA ASP A 48 0.81 13.93 10.64
C ASP A 48 0.21 12.74 9.90
N ALA A 49 -1.01 12.33 10.29
CA ALA A 49 -1.74 11.26 9.59
C ALA A 49 -2.11 11.66 8.14
N LYS A 50 -2.49 12.92 7.91
CA LYS A 50 -2.78 13.44 6.56
C LYS A 50 -1.55 13.49 5.67
N ILE A 51 -0.39 13.87 6.23
CA ILE A 51 0.89 13.84 5.50
C ILE A 51 1.22 12.40 5.10
N LEU A 52 1.12 11.49 6.06
CA LEU A 52 1.33 10.06 5.83
C LEU A 52 0.38 9.47 4.77
N VAL A 53 -0.89 9.86 4.78
CA VAL A 53 -1.87 9.45 3.75
C VAL A 53 -1.43 9.88 2.36
N SER A 54 -0.93 11.11 2.20
CA SER A 54 -0.46 11.61 0.90
C SER A 54 0.70 10.77 0.35
N GLU A 55 1.62 10.34 1.22
CA GLU A 55 2.74 9.47 0.85
C GLU A 55 2.25 8.07 0.44
N ILE A 56 1.38 7.46 1.24
CA ILE A 56 0.80 6.14 0.97
C ILE A 56 0.00 6.14 -0.34
N ALA A 57 -0.89 7.12 -0.52
CA ALA A 57 -1.76 7.22 -1.69
C ALA A 57 -0.95 7.42 -2.98
N SER A 58 0.07 8.27 -2.94
CA SER A 58 0.97 8.45 -4.09
C SER A 58 1.62 7.13 -4.47
N LYS A 59 2.14 6.38 -3.49
CA LYS A 59 2.83 5.12 -3.75
C LYS A 59 1.92 4.05 -4.36
N ILE A 60 0.70 3.89 -3.85
CA ILE A 60 -0.29 2.95 -4.40
C ILE A 60 -0.66 3.31 -5.83
N CYS A 61 -0.84 4.59 -6.13
CA CYS A 61 -1.19 5.06 -7.47
C CYS A 61 -0.07 4.82 -8.48
N PHE A 62 1.19 5.12 -8.12
CA PHE A 62 2.33 4.92 -9.02
C PHE A 62 2.64 3.45 -9.25
N ASP A 63 2.63 2.61 -8.20
CA ASP A 63 2.88 1.17 -8.34
C ASP A 63 1.87 0.49 -9.28
N ARG A 64 0.59 0.90 -9.21
CA ARG A 64 -0.46 0.35 -10.09
C ARG A 64 -0.35 0.77 -11.55
N THR A 65 0.48 1.75 -11.91
CA THR A 65 0.71 2.08 -13.32
C THR A 65 1.43 0.95 -14.07
N GLU A 66 2.20 0.11 -13.37
CA GLU A 66 2.83 -1.09 -13.93
C GLU A 66 1.83 -2.20 -14.29
N PHE A 67 0.66 -2.23 -13.62
CA PHE A 67 -0.40 -3.21 -13.86
C PHE A 67 -1.22 -2.89 -15.11
N ILE A 68 -1.16 -1.65 -15.59
CA ILE A 68 -1.71 -1.23 -16.88
C ILE A 68 -0.57 -1.16 -17.91
N LYS A 69 0.18 -2.25 -18.08
CA LYS A 69 0.88 -2.46 -19.34
C LYS A 69 -0.17 -2.90 -20.35
N PRO A 70 -0.33 -2.23 -21.50
CA PRO A 70 -1.27 -2.66 -22.52
C PRO A 70 -0.91 -4.10 -22.90
N VAL A 71 -1.87 -5.01 -22.76
CA VAL A 71 -1.75 -6.37 -23.31
C VAL A 71 -1.41 -6.19 -24.78
N LYS A 72 -0.22 -6.64 -25.20
CA LYS A 72 0.10 -6.69 -26.62
C LYS A 72 -0.96 -7.59 -27.26
N LYS A 73 -1.75 -7.00 -28.14
CA LYS A 73 -2.70 -7.73 -28.96
C LYS A 73 -1.87 -8.36 -30.08
N ASP A 74 -1.78 -9.69 -30.06
CA ASP A 74 -1.17 -10.49 -31.12
C ASP A 74 -1.87 -10.24 -32.48
#